data_AF-A0A957J5S7-F1
#
_entry.id   AF-A0A957J5S7-F1
#
_cell.length_a   1.000
_cell.length_b   1.000
_cell.length_c   1.000
_cell.angle_alpha   90.00
_cell.angle_beta   90.00
_cell.angle_gamma   90.00
#
_symmetry.space_group_name_H-M   'P 1'
#
loop_
_entity.id
_entity.type
_entity.pdbx_description
1 polymer ?
#
loop_
_entity_poly.entity_id
_entity_poly.type
_entity_poly.pdbx_seq_one_letter_code
_entity_poly.pdbx_strand_id
1 'polypeptide(L)' 'MADEKKMVGDVYYPAPEIIESAHIKNYEKLYAEATADPEKFWGKVAAENFEWYKPWETVLDDNNAPFYKWF' A
#
# COMPACT_ATOMS: atom_id res chain seq x y z
N MET A 1 -17.68 1.87 9.90
CA MET A 1 -17.07 1.35 11.12
C MET A 1 -16.22 0.18 10.67
N ALA A 2 -14.89 0.34 10.68
CA ALA A 2 -13.99 -0.73 10.23
C ALA A 2 -14.23 -1.97 11.09
N ASP A 3 -14.37 -3.13 10.45
CA ASP A 3 -14.48 -4.42 11.14
C ASP A 3 -13.36 -4.54 12.16
N GLU A 4 -13.69 -4.58 13.46
CA GLU A 4 -12.72 -4.85 14.51
C GLU A 4 -12.18 -6.26 14.28
N LYS A 5 -11.05 -6.34 13.57
CA LYS A 5 -10.30 -7.55 13.38
C LYS A 5 -9.84 -8.00 14.77
N LYS A 6 -10.60 -8.91 15.36
CA LYS A 6 -10.42 -9.35 16.75
C LYS A 6 -9.06 -10.03 16.87
N MET A 7 -8.07 -9.28 17.31
CA MET A 7 -6.72 -9.80 17.57
C MET A 7 -6.82 -10.80 18.73
N VAL A 8 -6.15 -11.95 18.59
CA VAL A 8 -6.19 -13.04 19.57
C VAL A 8 -4.87 -13.11 20.31
N GLY A 9 -4.92 -13.17 21.65
CA GLY A 9 -3.74 -13.18 22.52
C GLY A 9 -3.44 -11.81 23.13
N ASP A 10 -2.21 -11.64 23.64
CA ASP A 10 -1.75 -10.36 24.18
C ASP A 10 -1.50 -9.36 23.05
N VAL A 11 -2.27 -8.27 23.03
CA VAL A 11 -2.22 -7.23 21.99
C VAL A 11 -1.58 -5.98 22.57
N TYR A 12 -0.49 -5.54 21.95
CA TYR A 12 0.22 -4.33 22.33
C TYR A 12 0.00 -3.25 21.28
N TYR A 13 -0.75 -2.21 21.64
CA TYR A 13 -0.98 -1.07 20.78
C TYR A 13 0.22 -0.10 20.83
N PRO A 14 0.54 0.58 19.71
CA PRO A 14 1.57 1.61 19.71
C PRO A 14 1.19 2.76 20.67
N ALA A 15 2.21 3.38 21.27
CA ALA A 15 2.00 4.53 22.15
C ALA A 15 1.36 5.71 21.39
N PRO A 16 0.56 6.57 22.05
CA PRO A 16 -0.13 7.69 21.38
C PRO A 16 0.80 8.61 20.57
N GLU A 17 2.00 8.87 21.08
CA GLU A 17 3.02 9.69 20.41
C GLU A 17 3.48 9.09 19.07
N ILE A 18 3.50 7.76 18.97
CA ILE A 18 3.83 7.03 17.74
C ILE A 18 2.68 7.11 16.74
N ILE A 19 1.43 7.04 17.23
CA ILE A 19 0.24 7.20 16.38
C ILE A 19 0.20 8.63 15.81
N GLU A 20 0.49 9.64 16.64
CA GLU A 20 0.52 11.03 16.23
C GLU A 20 1.63 11.34 15.23
N SER A 21 2.77 10.65 15.30
CA SER A 21 3.89 10.85 14.36
C SER A 21 3.83 9.97 13.10
N ALA A 22 2.85 9.06 12.98
CA ALA A 22 2.73 8.17 11.83
C ALA A 22 2.61 8.93 10.49
N HIS A 23 3.33 8.51 9.46
CA HIS A 23 3.24 9.11 8.12
C HIS A 23 1.89 8.85 7.46
N ILE A 24 1.27 7.70 7.76
CA ILE A 24 -0.05 7.32 7.26
C ILE A 24 -1.07 7.56 8.36
N LYS A 25 -1.89 8.62 8.22
CA LYS A 25 -2.93 8.97 9.21
C LYS A 25 -4.18 8.12 9.10
N ASN A 26 -4.52 7.69 7.89
CA ASN A 26 -5.72 6.91 7.63
C ASN A 26 -5.35 5.66 6.83
N TYR A 27 -4.94 4.63 7.57
CA TYR A 27 -4.55 3.35 7.00
C TYR A 27 -5.69 2.71 6.21
N GLU A 28 -6.91 2.67 6.78
CA GLU A 28 -8.06 2.01 6.15
C GLU A 28 -8.40 2.61 4.78
N LYS A 29 -8.38 3.94 4.68
CA LYS A 29 -8.63 4.63 3.40
C LYS A 29 -7.53 4.31 2.39
N LEU A 30 -6.26 4.41 2.79
CA LEU A 30 -5.13 4.14 1.90
C LEU A 30 -5.12 2.68 1.43
N TYR A 31 -5.43 1.74 2.33
CA TYR A 31 -5.53 0.32 2.03
C TYR A 31 -6.71 0.02 1.09
N ALA A 32 -7.87 0.65 1.30
CA ALA A 32 -8.99 0.53 0.38
C ALA A 32 -8.65 1.05 -1.03
N GLU A 33 -7.92 2.16 -1.13
CA GLU A 33 -7.43 2.67 -2.42
C GLU A 33 -6.43 1.70 -3.08
N ALA A 34 -5.48 1.18 -2.32
CA ALA A 34 -4.46 0.25 -2.82
C ALA A 34 -5.04 -1.08 -3.30
N THR A 35 -6.08 -1.57 -2.63
CA THR A 35 -6.73 -2.84 -2.98
C THR A 35 -7.75 -2.71 -4.11
N ALA A 36 -8.39 -1.55 -4.25
CA ALA A 36 -9.37 -1.31 -5.30
C ALA A 36 -8.73 -1.26 -6.71
N ASP A 37 -7.53 -0.68 -6.82
CA ASP A 37 -6.78 -0.59 -8.07
C ASP A 37 -5.27 -0.59 -7.79
N PRO A 38 -4.66 -1.80 -7.69
CA PRO A 38 -3.24 -1.93 -7.35
C PRO A 38 -2.31 -1.28 -8.38
N GLU A 39 -2.62 -1.36 -9.67
CA GLU A 39 -1.80 -0.76 -10.72
C GLU A 39 -1.79 0.76 -10.63
N LYS A 40 -2.95 1.39 -10.46
CA LYS A 40 -3.03 2.84 -10.29
C LYS A 40 -2.33 3.29 -9.01
N PHE A 41 -2.54 2.58 -7.91
CA PHE A 41 -1.92 2.90 -6.63
C PHE A 41 -0.40 2.83 -6.71
N TRP A 42 0.15 1.69 -7.13
CA TRP A 42 1.59 1.48 -7.20
C TRP A 42 2.25 2.30 -8.30
N GLY A 43 1.58 2.54 -9.43
CA GLY A 43 2.05 3.46 -10.46
C GLY A 43 2.20 4.89 -9.93
N LYS A 44 1.22 5.39 -9.15
CA LYS A 44 1.33 6.70 -8.48
C LYS A 44 2.51 6.72 -7.50
N VAL A 45 2.60 5.73 -6.61
CA VAL A 45 3.69 5.64 -5.63
C VAL A 45 5.05 5.61 -6.32
N ALA A 46 5.20 4.82 -7.38
CA ALA A 46 6.44 4.72 -8.15
C ALA A 46 6.82 6.05 -8.82
N ALA A 47 5.84 6.81 -9.31
CA ALA A 47 6.08 8.09 -9.97
C ALA A 47 6.46 9.20 -8.99
N GLU A 48 5.87 9.21 -7.80
CA GLU A 48 6.06 10.27 -6.80
C GLU A 48 7.32 10.06 -5.93
N ASN A 49 7.75 8.81 -5.73
CA ASN A 49 8.78 8.49 -4.72
C ASN A 49 10.11 8.04 -5.32
N PHE A 50 10.21 7.85 -6.63
CA PHE A 50 11.43 7.41 -7.29
C PHE A 50 11.74 8.27 -8.52
N GLU A 51 13.04 8.49 -8.77
CA GLU A 51 13.51 9.11 -9.99
C GLU A 51 13.83 8.02 -11.02
N TRP A 52 13.14 8.07 -12.15
CA TRP A 52 13.28 7.09 -13.22
C TRP A 52 14.12 7.64 -14.36
N TYR A 53 15.13 6.86 -14.78
CA TYR A 53 15.85 7.17 -16.00
C TYR A 53 14.92 7.10 -17.23
N LYS A 54 14.07 6.07 -17.29
CA LYS A 54 12.95 5.95 -18.23
C LYS A 54 11.72 5.46 -17.45
N PRO A 55 10.55 6.12 -17.56
CA PRO A 55 9.31 5.61 -16.99
C PRO A 55 8.91 4.26 -17.60
N TRP A 56 8.21 3.45 -16.81
CA TRP A 56 7.62 2.19 -17.24
C TRP A 56 6.44 2.42 -18.18
N GLU A 57 6.09 1.38 -18.95
CA GLU A 57 4.90 1.38 -19.83
C GLU A 57 3.76 0.55 -19.22
N THR A 58 4.06 -0.37 -18.30
CA THR A 58 3.08 -1.25 -17.62
C THR A 58 3.43 -1.34 -16.14
N VAL A 59 2.46 -1.16 -15.25
CA VAL A 59 2.73 -1.21 -13.80
C VAL A 59 2.85 -2.65 -13.33
N LEU A 60 1.91 -3.51 -13.74
CA LEU A 60 1.91 -4.93 -13.43
C LEU A 60 1.67 -5.72 -14.72
N ASP A 61 2.64 -6.53 -15.12
CA ASP A 61 2.48 -7.54 -16.16
C ASP A 61 2.17 -8.88 -15.50
N ASP A 62 0.92 -9.32 -15.64
CA ASP A 62 0.40 -10.60 -15.14
C ASP A 62 0.19 -11.66 -16.23
N ASN A 63 0.56 -11.35 -17.48
CA ASN A 63 0.28 -12.20 -18.64
C ASN A 63 0.96 -13.58 -18.58
N ASN A 64 2.01 -13.73 -17.77
CA ASN A 64 2.76 -14.97 -17.59
C ASN A 64 2.76 -15.45 -16.12
N ALA A 65 1.61 -15.38 -15.44
CA ALA A 65 1.46 -15.90 -14.08
C ALA A 65 1.99 -17.35 -13.95
N PRO A 66 2.73 -17.71 -12.88
CA PRO A 66 2.97 -16.94 -11.66
C PRO A 66 4.20 -15.99 -11.73
N PHE A 67 4.77 -15.74 -12.92
CA PHE A 67 5.94 -14.89 -13.12
C PHE A 67 5.54 -13.42 -13.37
N TYR A 68 4.95 -12.79 -12.35
CA TYR A 68 4.56 -11.38 -12.40
C TYR A 68 5.78 -10.46 -12.53
N LYS A 69 5.63 -9.36 -13.27
CA LYS A 69 6.63 -8.29 -13.36
C LYS A 69 6.02 -6.95 -12.97
N TRP A 70 6.77 -6.15 -12.23
CA TRP A 70 6.38 -4.82 -11.81
C TRP A 70 7.30 -3.78 -12.43
N PHE A 71 6.70 -2.76 -13.07
CA PHE A 71 7.34 -1.62 -13.74
C PHE A 71 8.26 -1.99 -14.93
#